data_AF-A0A645CGK6-F1
#
_entry.id   AF-A0A645CGK6-F1
#
_cell.length_a   1.000
_cell.length_b   1.000
_cell.length_c   1.000
_cell.angle_alpha   90.00
_cell.angle_beta   90.00
_cell.angle_gamma   90.00
#
_symmetry.space_group_name_H-M   'P 1'
#
loop_
_entity.id
_entity.type
_entity.pdbx_description
1 polymer ?
#
loop_
_entity_poly.entity_id
_entity_poly.type
_entity_poly.pdbx_seq_one_letter_code
_entity_poly.pdbx_strand_id
1 'polypeptide(L)'
;MMLSAKQEVIKKSFNSALEKLKTMPEDEYLNFLTDEIVKIPNCKGTIILNERDKNKIGEKLVKAVNEKLKAEKIVLSDKTIESSGGFVLNNGSIEINSTFETILDSMRDELTNEVANALFK
;
A
#
# COMPACT_ATOMS: atom_id res chain seq x y z
N MET A 1 -26.15 15.45 2.28
CA MET A 1 -26.47 14.00 2.24
C MET A 1 -25.75 13.23 1.11
N MET A 2 -25.14 13.88 0.11
CA MET A 2 -24.46 13.18 -1.00
C MET A 2 -23.05 12.62 -0.66
N LEU A 3 -22.40 13.15 0.38
CA LEU A 3 -21.06 12.71 0.80
C LEU A 3 -21.07 11.34 1.49
N SER A 4 -22.10 11.06 2.29
CA SER A 4 -22.22 9.82 3.07
C SER A 4 -22.44 8.60 2.19
N ALA A 5 -23.32 8.68 1.19
CA ALA A 5 -23.58 7.58 0.26
C ALA A 5 -22.34 7.22 -0.58
N LYS A 6 -21.56 8.23 -1.01
CA LYS A 6 -20.27 8.02 -1.69
C LYS A 6 -19.25 7.34 -0.77
N GLN A 7 -19.13 7.82 0.47
CA GLN A 7 -18.23 7.20 1.46
C GLN A 7 -18.61 5.75 1.75
N GLU A 8 -19.89 5.41 1.71
CA GLU A 8 -20.39 4.06 1.97
C GLU A 8 -20.06 3.09 0.83
N VAL A 9 -20.30 3.50 -0.42
CA VAL A 9 -19.92 2.70 -1.61
C VAL A 9 -18.41 2.49 -1.67
N ILE A 10 -17.63 3.54 -1.37
CA ILE A 10 -16.18 3.45 -1.25
C ILE A 10 -15.84 2.43 -0.14
N LYS A 11 -16.32 2.60 1.11
CA LYS A 11 -16.06 1.65 2.20
C LYS A 11 -16.40 0.19 1.83
N LYS A 12 -17.44 -0.04 1.03
CA LYS A 12 -17.89 -1.37 0.64
C LYS A 12 -16.99 -2.00 -0.42
N SER A 13 -16.61 -1.24 -1.45
CA SER A 13 -15.61 -1.69 -2.45
C SER A 13 -14.26 -1.93 -1.81
N PHE A 14 -13.90 -1.14 -0.79
CA PHE A 14 -12.65 -1.28 -0.05
C PHE A 14 -12.65 -2.44 0.95
N ASN A 15 -13.75 -2.69 1.66
CA ASN A 15 -13.87 -3.94 2.41
C ASN A 15 -13.75 -5.15 1.47
N SER A 16 -14.33 -5.07 0.28
CA SER A 16 -14.18 -6.13 -0.73
C SER A 16 -12.73 -6.27 -1.24
N ALA A 17 -11.98 -5.17 -1.38
CA ALA A 17 -10.57 -5.20 -1.75
C ALA A 17 -9.71 -5.77 -0.61
N LEU A 18 -9.93 -5.33 0.64
CA LEU A 18 -9.27 -5.87 1.83
C LEU A 18 -9.60 -7.35 2.05
N GLU A 19 -10.84 -7.75 1.81
CA GLU A 19 -11.23 -9.16 1.86
C GLU A 19 -10.53 -9.94 0.76
N LYS A 20 -10.47 -9.43 -0.48
CA LYS A 20 -9.69 -10.03 -1.57
C LYS A 20 -8.21 -10.14 -1.24
N LEU A 21 -7.63 -9.13 -0.60
CA LEU A 21 -6.23 -9.14 -0.15
C LEU A 21 -6.02 -10.12 1.00
N LYS A 22 -6.98 -10.28 1.90
CA LYS A 22 -6.97 -11.32 2.95
C LYS A 22 -7.20 -12.72 2.43
N THR A 23 -7.96 -12.88 1.33
CA THR A 23 -8.20 -14.18 0.69
C THR A 23 -7.16 -14.53 -0.36
N MET A 24 -6.36 -13.56 -0.81
CA MET A 24 -5.21 -13.80 -1.67
C MET A 24 -4.12 -14.58 -0.92
N PRO A 25 -3.41 -15.49 -1.62
CA PRO A 25 -2.28 -16.18 -1.05
C PRO A 25 -1.14 -15.19 -0.76
N GLU A 26 -0.44 -15.43 0.34
CA GLU A 26 0.65 -14.58 0.83
C GLU A 26 1.74 -14.35 -0.24
N ASP A 27 1.95 -15.33 -1.13
CA ASP A 27 2.88 -15.24 -2.26
C ASP A 27 2.46 -14.20 -3.30
N GLU A 28 1.19 -14.14 -3.67
CA GLU A 28 0.71 -13.12 -4.62
C GLU A 28 0.76 -11.73 -3.99
N TYR A 29 0.39 -11.62 -2.71
CA TYR A 29 0.47 -10.36 -1.98
C TYR A 29 1.92 -9.86 -1.90
N LEU A 30 2.86 -10.75 -1.61
CA LEU A 30 4.28 -10.44 -1.60
C LEU A 30 4.78 -10.01 -2.98
N ASN A 31 4.39 -10.72 -4.04
CA ASN A 31 4.82 -10.37 -5.40
C ASN A 31 4.26 -9.00 -5.83
N PHE A 32 3.00 -8.70 -5.48
CA PHE A 32 2.38 -7.40 -5.74
C PHE A 32 3.15 -6.28 -5.05
N LEU A 33 3.42 -6.41 -3.75
CA LEU A 33 4.19 -5.41 -3.00
C LEU A 33 5.60 -5.26 -3.57
N THR A 34 6.25 -6.38 -3.89
CA THR A 34 7.60 -6.37 -4.49
C THR A 34 7.60 -5.61 -5.82
N ASP A 35 6.61 -5.82 -6.67
CA ASP A 35 6.49 -5.13 -7.96
C ASP A 35 6.27 -3.62 -7.77
N GLU A 36 5.40 -3.22 -6.84
CA GLU A 36 5.18 -1.83 -6.49
C GLU A 36 6.45 -1.16 -5.96
N ILE A 37 7.20 -1.84 -5.09
CA ILE A 37 8.45 -1.32 -4.53
C ILE A 37 9.53 -1.19 -5.60
N VAL A 38 9.61 -2.13 -6.54
CA VAL A 38 10.60 -2.12 -7.63
C VAL A 38 10.29 -1.03 -8.66
N LYS A 39 9.02 -0.65 -8.85
CA LYS A 39 8.64 0.49 -9.69
C LYS A 39 9.16 1.82 -9.15
N ILE A 40 9.45 1.93 -7.86
CA ILE A 40 9.93 3.17 -7.24
C ILE A 40 11.39 3.40 -7.68
N PRO A 41 11.67 4.46 -8.47
CA PRO A 41 13.03 4.76 -8.88
C PRO A 41 13.87 5.18 -7.68
N ASN A 42 15.10 4.65 -7.55
CA ASN A 42 15.95 4.85 -6.38
C ASN A 42 15.30 4.44 -5.05
N CYS A 43 14.56 3.33 -5.05
CA CYS A 43 14.07 2.68 -3.84
C CYS A 43 15.24 2.31 -2.90
N LYS A 44 15.43 3.07 -1.82
CA LYS A 44 16.41 2.81 -0.75
C LYS A 44 15.77 3.16 0.59
N GLY A 45 16.34 2.66 1.67
CA GLY A 45 15.89 2.93 3.04
C GLY A 45 15.07 1.81 3.64
N THR A 46 14.08 2.17 4.45
CA THR A 46 13.46 1.29 5.42
C THR A 46 12.00 1.03 5.04
N ILE A 47 11.61 -0.24 4.93
CA ILE A 47 10.22 -0.65 4.76
C ILE A 47 9.59 -0.89 6.12
N ILE A 48 8.47 -0.23 6.37
CA ILE A 48 7.66 -0.34 7.58
C ILE A 48 6.36 -1.05 7.20
N LEU A 49 6.09 -2.16 7.86
CA LEU A 49 4.89 -2.97 7.67
C LEU A 49 4.07 -2.99 8.96
N ASN A 50 2.85 -3.52 8.93
CA ASN A 50 2.14 -3.83 10.18
C ASN A 50 2.79 -5.05 10.88
N GLU A 51 2.44 -5.32 12.13
CA GLU A 51 3.01 -6.45 12.87
C GLU A 51 2.74 -7.82 12.20
N ARG A 52 1.57 -7.99 11.59
CA ARG A 52 1.16 -9.26 10.95
C ARG A 52 1.97 -9.55 9.68
N ASP A 53 2.02 -8.60 8.76
CA ASP A 53 2.76 -8.69 7.50
C ASP A 53 4.27 -8.68 7.75
N LYS A 54 4.77 -7.90 8.72
CA LYS A 54 6.18 -7.95 9.12
C LYS A 54 6.60 -9.38 9.49
N ASN A 55 5.78 -10.09 10.27
CA ASN A 55 6.07 -11.45 10.73
C ASN A 55 5.83 -12.52 9.65
N LYS A 56 4.81 -12.33 8.79
CA LYS A 56 4.47 -13.27 7.71
C LYS A 56 5.35 -13.14 6.47
N ILE A 57 5.51 -11.92 5.96
CA ILE A 57 6.12 -11.63 4.66
C ILE A 57 7.29 -10.65 4.72
N GLY A 58 7.53 -9.97 5.85
CA GLY A 58 8.51 -8.88 5.93
C GLY A 58 9.92 -9.25 5.48
N GLU A 59 10.48 -10.36 5.97
CA GLU A 59 11.81 -10.82 5.54
C GLU A 59 11.83 -11.27 4.07
N LYS A 60 10.81 -12.01 3.64
CA LYS A 60 10.72 -12.51 2.26
C LYS A 60 10.61 -11.35 1.26
N LEU A 61 9.84 -10.32 1.61
CA LEU A 61 9.62 -9.14 0.78
C LEU A 61 10.91 -8.34 0.63
N VAL A 62 11.62 -8.06 1.72
CA VAL A 62 12.91 -7.34 1.66
C VAL A 62 13.93 -8.13 0.85
N LYS A 63 13.99 -9.46 0.99
CA LYS A 63 14.84 -10.31 0.15
C LYS A 63 14.46 -10.23 -1.33
N ALA A 64 13.19 -10.44 -1.67
CA ALA A 64 12.71 -10.42 -3.06
C ALA A 64 12.96 -9.06 -3.73
N VAL A 65 12.72 -7.98 -3.00
CA VAL A 65 12.97 -6.61 -3.47
C VAL A 65 14.46 -6.37 -3.69
N ASN A 66 15.32 -6.69 -2.71
CA ASN A 66 16.77 -6.49 -2.85
C ASN A 66 17.36 -7.36 -3.99
N GLU A 67 16.83 -8.56 -4.19
CA GLU A 67 17.21 -9.45 -5.30
C GLU A 67 16.83 -8.85 -6.65
N LYS A 68 15.60 -8.34 -6.81
CA LYS A 68 15.15 -7.65 -8.03
C LYS A 68 15.91 -6.35 -8.29
N LEU A 69 16.17 -5.55 -7.24
CA LEU A 69 16.90 -4.30 -7.33
C LEU A 69 18.42 -4.50 -7.52
N LYS A 70 18.92 -5.73 -7.38
CA LYS A 70 20.35 -6.10 -7.39
C LYS A 70 21.20 -5.19 -6.50
N ALA A 71 20.62 -4.72 -5.40
CA ALA A 71 21.25 -3.82 -4.46
C ALA A 71 20.56 -3.97 -3.10
N GLU A 72 21.34 -4.22 -2.05
CA GLU A 72 20.86 -4.17 -0.65
C GLU A 72 20.67 -2.72 -0.22
N LYS A 73 19.61 -2.12 -0.75
CA LYS A 73 19.23 -0.73 -0.47
C LYS A 73 18.03 -0.66 0.46
N ILE A 74 17.29 -1.75 0.60
CA ILE A 74 16.05 -1.82 1.35
C ILE A 74 16.27 -2.67 2.60
N VAL A 75 15.85 -2.17 3.75
CA VAL A 75 15.89 -2.90 5.02
C VAL A 75 14.51 -2.91 5.68
N LEU A 76 14.20 -3.97 6.43
CA LEU A 76 12.97 -4.03 7.21
C LEU A 76 13.11 -3.13 8.44
N SER A 77 12.13 -2.26 8.67
CA SER A 77 12.11 -1.40 9.83
C SER A 77 11.74 -2.18 11.08
N ASP A 78 12.31 -1.79 12.21
CA ASP A 78 11.89 -2.34 13.48
C ASP A 78 10.49 -1.84 13.88
N LYS A 79 10.15 -0.65 13.40
CA LYS A 79 8.84 -0.04 13.60
C LYS A 79 7.75 -0.83 12.87
N THR A 80 6.58 -0.87 13.47
CA THR A 80 5.36 -1.39 12.87
C THR A 80 4.31 -0.30 12.84
N ILE A 81 3.41 -0.38 11.85
CA ILE A 81 2.28 0.53 11.74
C ILE A 81 0.99 -0.19 12.13
N GLU A 82 0.09 0.51 12.81
CA GLU A 82 -1.29 0.06 13.01
C GLU A 82 -2.08 0.29 11.73
N SER A 83 -1.92 -0.60 10.74
CA SER A 83 -2.73 -0.55 9.52
C SER A 83 -3.23 -1.93 9.14
N SER A 84 -4.35 -1.93 8.41
CA SER A 84 -4.98 -3.16 7.89
C SER A 84 -4.15 -3.83 6.80
N GLY A 85 -3.10 -3.16 6.30
CA GLY A 85 -2.05 -3.71 5.43
C GLY A 85 -1.49 -2.65 4.48
N GLY A 86 -0.63 -3.11 3.57
CA GLY A 86 0.21 -2.27 2.72
C GLY A 86 1.60 -2.08 3.33
N PHE A 87 2.33 -1.09 2.84
CA PHE A 87 3.69 -0.81 3.28
C PHE A 87 3.98 0.69 3.28
N VAL A 88 4.91 1.10 4.13
CA VAL A 88 5.50 2.45 4.08
C VAL A 88 6.97 2.29 3.78
N LEU A 89 7.42 2.90 2.69
CA LEU A 89 8.83 2.96 2.35
C LEU A 89 9.38 4.33 2.75
N ASN A 90 10.43 4.36 3.55
CA ASN A 90 11.09 5.60 3.95
C ASN A 90 12.56 5.60 3.51
N ASN A 91 12.91 6.51 2.60
CA ASN A 91 14.27 6.69 2.07
C ASN A 91 15.03 7.86 2.72
N GLY A 92 14.57 8.35 3.89
CA GLY A 92 15.10 9.52 4.58
C GLY A 92 14.74 10.86 3.92
N SER A 93 14.77 10.95 2.59
CA SER A 93 14.34 12.14 1.84
C SER A 93 12.91 12.05 1.32
N ILE A 94 12.40 10.83 1.13
CA ILE A 94 11.07 10.58 0.56
C ILE A 94 10.43 9.47 1.39
N GLU A 95 9.20 9.69 1.83
CA GLU A 95 8.35 8.68 2.44
C GLU A 95 7.21 8.36 1.48
N ILE A 96 7.12 7.10 1.06
CA ILE A 96 6.07 6.59 0.20
C ILE A 96 5.17 5.74 1.07
N ASN A 97 4.02 6.29 1.41
CA ASN A 97 3.00 5.59 2.15
C ASN A 97 2.05 4.90 1.16
N SER A 98 2.17 3.57 1.08
CA SER A 98 1.30 2.71 0.28
C SER A 98 0.44 1.83 1.21
N THR A 99 0.04 2.38 2.37
CA THR A 99 -0.98 1.74 3.21
C THR A 99 -2.31 1.74 2.50
N PHE A 100 -3.15 0.75 2.83
CA PHE A 100 -4.50 0.72 2.26
C PHE A 100 -5.30 1.98 2.57
N GLU A 101 -5.03 2.63 3.70
CA GLU A 101 -5.67 3.90 4.07
C GLU A 101 -5.24 5.05 3.16
N THR A 102 -3.95 5.16 2.83
CA THR A 102 -3.45 6.19 1.90
C THR A 102 -3.92 5.95 0.47
N ILE A 103 -3.94 4.68 0.02
CA ILE A 103 -4.49 4.32 -1.29
C ILE A 103 -5.99 4.62 -1.32
N LEU A 104 -6.72 4.33 -0.24
CA LEU A 104 -8.13 4.65 -0.08
C LEU A 104 -8.41 6.15 -0.16
N ASP A 105 -7.61 6.95 0.53
CA ASP A 105 -7.75 8.39 0.54
C ASP A 105 -7.47 8.98 -0.86
N SER A 106 -6.42 8.50 -1.53
CA SER A 106 -6.09 8.90 -2.91
C SER A 106 -7.20 8.55 -3.91
N MET A 107 -7.73 7.32 -3.86
CA MET A 107 -8.84 6.90 -4.74
C MET A 107 -10.13 7.66 -4.42
N ARG A 108 -10.39 7.99 -3.16
CA ARG A 108 -11.53 8.84 -2.77
C ARG A 108 -11.41 10.23 -3.38
N ASP A 109 -10.21 10.81 -3.35
CA ASP A 109 -9.95 12.13 -3.90
C ASP A 109 -10.13 12.13 -5.43
N GLU A 110 -9.60 11.11 -6.13
CA GLU A 110 -9.82 10.92 -7.57
C GLU A 110 -11.31 10.80 -7.92
N LEU A 111 -12.04 9.89 -7.26
CA LEU A 111 -13.48 9.69 -7.50
C LEU A 111 -14.31 10.94 -7.18
N THR A 112 -13.89 11.71 -6.18
CA THR A 112 -14.56 12.97 -5.84
C THR A 112 -14.32 14.01 -6.91
N ASN A 113 -13.08 14.12 -7.40
CA ASN A 113 -12.71 15.01 -8.50
C ASN A 113 -13.40 14.65 -9.82
N GLU A 114 -13.43 13.38 -10.22
CA GLU A 114 -14.13 12.93 -11.43
C GLU A 114 -15.63 13.26 -11.39
N VAL A 115 -16.29 12.95 -10.27
CA VAL A 115 -17.72 13.21 -10.15
C VAL A 115 -18.02 14.71 -10.04
N ALA A 116 -17.15 15.49 -9.40
CA ALA A 116 -17.27 16.95 -9.40
C ALA A 116 -17.11 17.52 -10.82
N ASN A 117 -16.15 17.01 -11.59
CA ASN A 117 -15.90 17.44 -12.97
C ASN A 117 -17.05 17.05 -13.92
N ALA A 118 -17.71 15.92 -13.67
CA ALA A 118 -18.88 15.49 -14.43
C ALA A 118 -20.17 16.27 -14.08
N LEU A 119 -20.30 16.76 -12.84
CA LEU A 119 -21.51 17.46 -12.35
C LEU A 119 -21.46 18.98 -12.49
N PHE A 120 -20.27 19.59 -12.53
CA PHE A 120 -20.08 21.05 -12.58
C PHE A 120 -19.45 21.52 -13.90
N LYS A 121 -19.77 20.84 -15.00
CA LYS A 121 -19.55 21.36 -16.34
C LYS A 121 -20.75 22.19 -16.80
#